data_AF-A0A496VWD0-F1
#
_entry.id   AF-A0A496VWD0-F1
#
_cell.length_a   1.000
_cell.length_b   1.000
_cell.length_c   1.000
_cell.angle_alpha   90.00
_cell.angle_beta   90.00
_cell.angle_gamma   90.00
#
_symmetry.space_group_name_H-M   'P 1'
#
loop_
_entity.id
_entity.type
_entity.pdbx_description
1 polymer ?
#
loop_
_entity_poly.entity_id
_entity_poly.type
_entity_poly.pdbx_seq_one_letter_code
_entity_poly.pdbx_strand_id
1 'polypeptide(L)'
;MICAIQPQKANREQYGYTIQVQPGVYQSDNITLKPITLISLNELPDELHNAWVTCLASKKRKRLKAFTLLNDEGFKFIPKPFKWFIIELWQLISTKEDDDMALNLTPKDIKQIGEMWGKNLFNHGELEELFSTLPVEKRLKSLKLEERFIGLKPEERLAGLSRSEIKELEKKLREAK
;
A
#
# COMPACT_ATOMS: atom_id res chain seq x y z
N MET A 1 -0.77 10.20 26.23
CA MET A 1 -0.89 8.74 26.07
C MET A 1 -1.72 8.46 24.82
N ILE A 2 -1.29 7.54 23.96
CA ILE A 2 -2.00 7.17 22.73
C ILE A 2 -2.49 5.74 22.86
N CYS A 3 -3.75 5.49 22.54
CA CYS A 3 -4.37 4.17 22.60
C CYS A 3 -4.88 3.76 21.22
N ALA A 4 -4.34 2.64 20.72
CA ALA A 4 -4.82 1.99 19.51
C ALA A 4 -6.20 1.36 19.72
N ILE A 5 -6.45 0.80 20.91
CA ILE A 5 -7.74 0.25 21.33
C ILE A 5 -8.62 1.38 21.86
N GLN A 6 -9.91 1.35 21.52
CA GLN A 6 -10.86 2.35 22.01
C GLN A 6 -11.06 2.16 23.53
N PRO A 7 -10.75 3.17 24.37
CA PRO A 7 -10.95 3.07 25.80
C PRO A 7 -12.43 2.89 26.12
N GLN A 8 -12.77 2.04 27.09
CA GLN A 8 -14.15 1.86 27.52
C GLN A 8 -14.69 3.15 28.14
N LYS A 9 -15.96 3.47 27.86
CA LYS A 9 -16.63 4.69 28.35
C LYS A 9 -16.59 4.79 29.88
N ALA A 10 -16.91 3.69 30.58
CA ALA A 10 -16.90 3.63 32.03
C ALA A 10 -15.53 3.99 32.64
N ASN A 11 -14.44 3.45 32.07
CA ASN A 11 -13.08 3.74 32.54
C ASN A 11 -12.73 5.23 32.33
N ARG A 12 -13.09 5.81 31.17
CA ARG A 12 -12.84 7.23 30.92
C ARG A 12 -13.56 8.12 31.94
N GLU A 13 -14.83 7.84 32.19
CA GLU A 13 -15.65 8.60 33.15
C GLU A 13 -15.13 8.45 34.58
N GLN A 14 -14.71 7.24 34.98
CA GLN A 14 -14.12 6.99 36.29
C GLN A 14 -12.86 7.84 36.55
N TYR A 15 -12.02 8.04 35.53
CA TYR A 15 -10.80 8.86 35.64
C TYR A 15 -11.03 10.33 35.22
N GLY A 16 -12.27 10.75 35.05
CA GLY A 16 -12.64 12.15 34.75
C GLY A 16 -12.21 12.64 33.37
N TYR A 17 -12.04 11.74 32.39
CA TYR A 17 -11.66 12.10 31.03
C TYR A 17 -12.88 12.54 30.21
N THR A 18 -12.85 13.79 29.74
CA THR A 18 -13.88 14.40 28.87
C THR A 18 -13.28 14.82 27.53
N ILE A 19 -14.11 14.98 26.51
CA ILE A 19 -13.64 15.43 25.19
C ILE A 19 -13.24 16.90 25.29
N GLN A 20 -12.03 17.23 24.85
CA GLN A 20 -11.52 18.60 24.95
C GLN A 20 -11.77 19.41 23.68
N VAL A 21 -11.31 18.91 22.54
CA VAL A 21 -11.31 19.67 21.27
C VAL A 21 -12.10 18.92 20.19
N GLN A 22 -11.83 17.63 20.06
CA GLN A 22 -12.41 16.79 19.01
C GLN A 22 -12.58 15.35 19.49
N PRO A 23 -13.43 14.56 18.82
CA PRO A 23 -13.57 13.13 19.11
C PRO A 23 -12.20 12.42 19.16
N GLY A 24 -12.02 11.57 20.17
CA GLY A 24 -10.77 10.83 20.36
C GLY A 24 -9.66 11.60 21.09
N VAL A 25 -9.83 12.89 21.42
CA VAL A 25 -8.86 13.64 22.26
C VAL A 25 -9.52 13.99 23.59
N TYR A 26 -9.03 13.36 24.66
CA TYR A 26 -9.60 13.46 25.99
C TYR A 26 -8.62 14.09 26.98
N GLN A 27 -9.16 14.91 27.88
CA GLN A 27 -8.43 15.53 28.99
C GLN A 27 -9.09 15.18 30.32
N SER A 28 -8.29 14.91 31.35
CA SER A 28 -8.82 14.63 32.68
C SER A 28 -9.01 15.90 33.51
N ASP A 29 -10.13 15.98 34.22
CA ASP A 29 -10.38 17.02 35.22
C ASP A 29 -9.73 16.71 36.59
N ASN A 30 -9.21 15.49 36.78
CA ASN A 30 -8.48 15.10 37.99
C ASN A 30 -7.12 15.78 38.02
N ILE A 31 -6.80 16.49 39.11
CA ILE A 31 -5.56 17.28 39.29
C ILE A 31 -4.30 16.49 38.90
N THR A 32 -4.21 15.20 39.28
CA THR A 32 -3.04 14.36 39.02
C THR A 32 -2.95 13.92 37.56
N LEU A 33 -4.09 13.70 36.90
CA LEU A 33 -4.15 13.23 35.51
C LEU A 33 -4.34 14.37 34.50
N LYS A 34 -4.60 15.59 34.97
CA LYS A 34 -4.76 16.80 34.18
C LYS A 34 -3.58 17.11 33.24
N PRO A 35 -2.33 16.69 33.51
CA PRO A 35 -1.25 16.84 32.52
C PRO A 35 -1.28 15.79 31.39
N ILE A 36 -2.05 14.71 31.54
CA ILE A 36 -2.02 13.57 30.62
C ILE A 36 -3.21 13.67 29.66
N THR A 37 -2.93 13.98 28.39
CA THR A 37 -3.93 13.86 27.31
C THR A 37 -4.03 12.41 26.85
N LEU A 38 -5.25 11.90 26.76
CA LEU A 38 -5.56 10.57 26.24
C LEU A 38 -6.06 10.70 24.79
N ILE A 39 -5.35 10.06 23.86
CA ILE A 39 -5.70 10.07 22.43
C ILE A 39 -6.18 8.67 22.03
N SER A 40 -7.45 8.52 21.66
CA SER A 40 -8.00 7.29 21.10
C SER A 40 -8.02 7.33 19.58
N LEU A 41 -7.17 6.50 18.96
CA LEU A 41 -6.99 6.47 17.51
C LEU A 41 -8.26 6.04 16.75
N ASN A 42 -9.08 5.17 17.34
CA ASN A 42 -10.33 4.72 16.73
C ASN A 42 -11.43 5.78 16.69
N GLU A 43 -11.32 6.82 17.53
CA GLU A 43 -12.31 7.88 17.68
C GLU A 43 -11.88 9.17 16.95
N LEU A 44 -10.63 9.27 16.51
CA LEU A 44 -10.13 10.44 15.77
C LEU A 44 -10.87 10.65 14.43
N PRO A 45 -11.09 11.91 14.00
CA PRO A 45 -11.60 12.25 12.68
C PRO A 45 -10.71 11.74 11.54
N ASP A 46 -11.33 11.46 10.40
CA ASP A 46 -10.65 10.97 9.19
C ASP A 46 -9.99 12.15 8.44
N GLU A 47 -8.96 12.76 9.04
CA GLU A 47 -8.25 13.93 8.52
C GLU A 47 -6.75 13.68 8.35
N LEU A 48 -6.10 14.35 7.39
CA LEU A 48 -4.73 14.04 6.98
C LEU A 48 -3.72 14.15 8.13
N HIS A 49 -3.86 15.16 9.00
CA HIS A 49 -2.97 15.34 10.15
C HIS A 49 -3.14 14.23 11.21
N ASN A 50 -4.31 13.59 11.29
CA ASN A 50 -4.56 12.44 12.17
C ASN A 50 -4.16 11.12 11.50
N ALA A 51 -4.18 11.04 10.17
CA ALA A 51 -3.98 9.79 9.44
C ALA A 51 -2.65 9.09 9.77
N TRP A 52 -1.59 9.87 10.04
CA TRP A 52 -0.28 9.35 10.43
C TRP A 52 -0.29 8.48 11.68
N VAL A 53 -1.13 8.83 12.66
CA VAL A 53 -1.26 8.05 13.91
C VAL A 53 -2.43 7.08 13.83
N THR A 54 -3.52 7.44 13.14
CA THR A 54 -4.72 6.59 12.97
C THR A 54 -4.44 5.33 12.14
N CYS A 55 -3.39 5.31 11.32
CA CYS A 55 -2.97 4.07 10.65
C CYS A 55 -2.61 2.94 11.65
N LEU A 56 -2.30 3.27 12.91
CA LEU A 56 -2.02 2.33 14.00
C LEU A 56 -3.26 1.96 14.84
N ALA A 57 -4.45 2.43 14.45
CA ALA A 57 -5.69 2.16 15.19
C ALA A 57 -6.02 0.65 15.21
N SER A 58 -6.66 0.16 16.26
CA SER A 58 -6.99 -1.27 16.35
C SER A 58 -8.08 -1.70 15.36
N LYS A 59 -8.99 -0.80 14.97
CA LYS A 59 -10.05 -1.12 14.01
C LYS A 59 -9.53 -1.09 12.57
N LYS A 60 -9.67 -2.21 11.85
CA LYS A 60 -9.23 -2.36 10.46
C LYS A 60 -9.77 -1.27 9.54
N ARG A 61 -11.07 -0.96 9.66
CA ARG A 61 -11.73 0.08 8.84
C ARG A 61 -11.11 1.47 9.06
N LYS A 62 -10.70 1.79 10.29
CA LYS A 62 -10.05 3.06 10.61
C LYS A 62 -8.64 3.12 10.02
N ARG A 63 -7.85 2.04 10.16
CA ARG A 63 -6.52 1.95 9.53
C ARG A 63 -6.59 2.13 8.02
N LEU A 64 -7.47 1.39 7.35
CA LEU A 64 -7.61 1.44 5.90
C LEU A 64 -7.91 2.85 5.38
N LYS A 65 -8.85 3.56 6.02
CA LYS A 65 -9.15 4.96 5.67
C LYS A 65 -7.95 5.87 5.85
N ALA A 66 -7.24 5.73 6.97
CA ALA A 66 -6.03 6.53 7.23
C ALA A 66 -4.98 6.27 6.15
N PHE A 67 -4.73 5.01 5.79
CA PHE A 67 -3.79 4.66 4.74
C PHE A 67 -4.18 5.15 3.36
N THR A 68 -5.46 5.09 2.99
CA THR A 68 -5.97 5.70 1.74
C THR A 68 -5.69 7.20 1.74
N LEU A 69 -5.98 7.91 2.84
CA LEU A 69 -5.74 9.34 2.94
C LEU A 69 -4.24 9.70 2.87
N LEU A 70 -3.39 8.88 3.48
CA LEU A 70 -1.93 9.02 3.36
C LEU A 70 -1.45 8.79 1.93
N ASN A 71 -1.99 7.80 1.22
CA ASN A 71 -1.65 7.53 -0.17
C ASN A 71 -2.03 8.70 -1.08
N ASP A 72 -3.25 9.20 -0.94
CA ASP A 72 -3.82 10.19 -1.85
C ASP A 72 -3.24 11.59 -1.61
N GLU A 73 -3.00 11.95 -0.34
CA GLU A 73 -2.60 13.31 0.04
C GLU A 73 -1.33 13.39 0.90
N GLY A 74 -0.99 12.35 1.65
CA GLY A 74 0.16 12.37 2.58
C GLY A 74 1.51 12.14 1.91
N PHE A 75 1.55 11.30 0.87
CA PHE A 75 2.80 10.82 0.26
C PHE A 75 3.63 11.92 -0.42
N LYS A 76 3.01 13.03 -0.82
CA LYS A 76 3.72 14.21 -1.33
C LYS A 76 4.57 14.93 -0.26
N PHE A 77 4.27 14.73 1.02
CA PHE A 77 4.92 15.44 2.13
C PHE A 77 6.01 14.63 2.84
N ILE A 78 6.21 13.36 2.49
CA ILE A 78 7.16 12.49 3.19
C ILE A 78 8.36 12.07 2.34
N PRO A 79 9.57 12.04 2.96
CA PRO A 79 10.76 11.51 2.31
C PRO A 79 10.59 10.05 1.87
N LYS A 80 11.29 9.67 0.80
CA LYS A 80 11.26 8.32 0.22
C LYS A 80 11.48 7.19 1.24
N PRO A 81 12.44 7.23 2.18
CA PRO A 81 12.60 6.19 3.18
C PRO A 81 11.36 5.99 4.06
N PHE A 82 10.64 7.09 4.34
CA PHE A 82 9.45 7.04 5.18
C PHE A 82 8.23 6.50 4.43
N LYS A 83 8.15 6.68 3.09
CA LYS A 83 7.13 6.00 2.27
C LYS A 83 7.25 4.48 2.40
N TRP A 84 8.47 3.97 2.28
CA TRP A 84 8.76 2.55 2.46
C TRP A 84 8.39 2.05 3.84
N PHE A 85 8.75 2.79 4.88
CA PHE A 85 8.32 2.47 6.25
C PHE A 85 6.80 2.37 6.39
N ILE A 86 6.03 3.30 5.83
CA ILE A 86 4.55 3.27 5.90
C ILE A 86 3.96 2.06 5.16
N ILE A 87 4.60 1.61 4.09
CA ILE A 87 4.16 0.44 3.33
C ILE A 87 4.49 -0.85 4.05
N GLU A 88 5.69 -0.95 4.61
CA GLU A 88 6.06 -2.07 5.48
C GLU A 88 5.12 -2.13 6.69
N LEU A 89 4.84 -0.98 7.30
CA LEU A 89 3.87 -0.87 8.38
C LEU A 89 2.47 -1.33 7.92
N TRP A 90 2.00 -0.91 6.74
CA TRP A 90 0.74 -1.38 6.15
C TRP A 90 0.74 -2.90 5.96
N GLN A 91 1.81 -3.47 5.41
CA GLN A 91 1.98 -4.90 5.21
C GLN A 91 1.83 -5.65 6.55
N LEU A 92 2.42 -5.10 7.61
CA LEU A 92 2.35 -5.70 8.94
C LEU A 92 0.94 -5.68 9.54
N ILE A 93 0.10 -4.68 9.22
CA ILE A 93 -1.15 -4.40 9.96
C ILE A 93 -2.46 -4.53 9.15
N SER A 94 -2.40 -4.78 7.84
CA SER A 94 -3.59 -4.75 6.97
C SER A 94 -4.28 -6.10 6.77
N THR A 95 -3.61 -7.20 7.09
CA THR A 95 -4.13 -8.56 6.85
C THR A 95 -4.94 -9.14 8.02
N LYS A 96 -5.20 -8.39 9.09
CA LYS A 96 -5.74 -8.93 10.35
C LYS A 96 -7.15 -8.42 10.68
N GLU A 97 -7.98 -9.32 11.21
CA GLU A 97 -9.24 -8.97 11.88
C GLU A 97 -8.96 -8.26 13.21
N ASP A 98 -9.98 -7.60 13.79
CA ASP A 98 -9.81 -6.58 14.84
C ASP A 98 -9.11 -7.06 16.14
N ASP A 99 -8.88 -8.38 16.34
CA ASP A 99 -8.43 -8.99 17.61
C ASP A 99 -7.07 -9.75 17.59
N ASP A 100 -6.38 -9.95 16.46
CA ASP A 100 -5.13 -10.74 16.44
C ASP A 100 -3.93 -9.99 15.81
N MET A 101 -2.77 -10.04 16.48
CA MET A 101 -1.52 -9.40 16.08
C MET A 101 -0.48 -10.40 15.51
N ALA A 102 -0.82 -11.67 15.26
CA ALA A 102 0.08 -12.67 14.66
C ALA A 102 0.28 -12.55 13.12
N LEU A 103 1.48 -12.85 12.59
CA LEU A 103 1.94 -12.54 11.23
C LEU A 103 1.55 -13.60 10.18
N ASN A 104 0.68 -13.30 9.20
CA ASN A 104 0.55 -14.04 7.93
C ASN A 104 0.05 -13.13 6.78
N LEU A 105 0.77 -13.08 5.65
CA LEU A 105 0.39 -12.31 4.45
C LEU A 105 -0.15 -13.25 3.36
N THR A 106 -1.28 -12.91 2.73
CA THR A 106 -1.79 -13.67 1.57
C THR A 106 -1.39 -13.02 0.24
N PRO A 107 -1.28 -13.78 -0.86
CA PRO A 107 -1.01 -13.23 -2.20
C PRO A 107 -2.03 -12.18 -2.68
N LYS A 108 -3.29 -12.26 -2.19
CA LYS A 108 -4.34 -11.29 -2.52
C LYS A 108 -4.04 -9.91 -1.94
N ASP A 109 -3.49 -9.88 -0.72
CA ASP A 109 -3.15 -8.64 -0.03
C ASP A 109 -1.98 -7.94 -0.72
N ILE A 110 -0.97 -8.71 -1.17
CA ILE A 110 0.16 -8.21 -1.96
C ILE A 110 -0.33 -7.54 -3.26
N LYS A 111 -1.32 -8.13 -3.92
CA LYS A 111 -1.90 -7.53 -5.13
C LYS A 111 -2.60 -6.20 -4.84
N GLN A 112 -3.40 -6.13 -3.77
CA GLN A 112 -4.09 -4.90 -3.36
C GLN A 112 -3.11 -3.79 -2.97
N ILE A 113 -1.96 -4.13 -2.37
CA ILE A 113 -0.86 -3.17 -2.10
C ILE A 113 -0.37 -2.56 -3.40
N GLY A 114 -0.05 -3.40 -4.38
CA GLY A 114 0.43 -2.97 -5.68
C GLY A 114 -0.59 -2.04 -6.38
N GLU A 115 -1.87 -2.38 -6.30
CA GLU A 115 -2.96 -1.57 -6.86
C GLU A 115 -3.13 -0.22 -6.15
N MET A 116 -3.05 -0.19 -4.81
CA MET A 116 -3.30 1.02 -4.03
C MET A 116 -2.13 2.00 -4.07
N TRP A 117 -0.90 1.50 -3.95
CA TRP A 117 0.27 2.35 -3.74
C TRP A 117 1.17 2.47 -4.97
N GLY A 118 1.10 1.54 -5.93
CA GLY A 118 2.10 1.39 -6.99
C GLY A 118 2.39 2.65 -7.81
N LYS A 119 1.38 3.53 -7.98
CA LYS A 119 1.51 4.79 -8.73
C LYS A 119 2.18 5.92 -7.94
N ASN A 120 2.04 5.92 -6.61
CA ASN A 120 2.53 6.99 -5.73
C ASN A 120 3.87 6.64 -5.05
N LEU A 121 4.20 5.34 -5.09
CA LEU A 121 5.40 4.73 -4.54
C LEU A 121 6.64 5.02 -5.37
N PHE A 122 6.50 4.83 -6.68
CA PHE A 122 7.58 4.92 -7.62
C PHE A 122 7.24 5.98 -8.65
N ASN A 123 8.19 6.86 -8.94
CA ASN A 123 8.12 7.62 -10.16
C ASN A 123 8.48 6.74 -11.37
N HIS A 124 8.25 7.25 -12.58
CA HIS A 124 8.49 6.50 -13.80
C HIS A 124 9.93 5.98 -13.92
N GLY A 125 10.93 6.81 -13.59
CA GLY A 125 12.34 6.42 -13.64
C GLY A 125 12.71 5.33 -12.63
N GLU A 126 12.13 5.36 -11.44
CA GLU A 126 12.35 4.33 -10.41
C GLU A 126 11.71 2.98 -10.81
N LEU A 127 10.55 3.01 -11.47
CA LEU A 127 9.96 1.80 -12.05
C LEU A 127 10.87 1.23 -13.13
N GLU A 128 11.39 2.06 -14.02
CA GLU A 128 12.32 1.62 -15.07
C GLU A 128 13.59 0.99 -14.50
N GLU A 129 14.19 1.63 -13.48
CA GLU A 129 15.36 1.08 -12.79
C GLU A 129 15.04 -0.28 -12.15
N LEU A 130 13.91 -0.40 -11.45
CA LEU A 130 13.51 -1.66 -10.82
C LEU A 130 13.23 -2.75 -11.88
N PHE A 131 12.56 -2.41 -12.98
CA PHE A 131 12.35 -3.32 -14.10
C PHE A 131 13.67 -3.72 -14.79
N SER A 132 14.68 -2.85 -14.82
CA SER A 132 15.98 -3.15 -15.43
C SER A 132 16.72 -4.28 -14.70
N THR A 133 16.48 -4.45 -13.40
CA THR A 133 17.05 -5.55 -12.61
C THR A 133 16.41 -6.91 -12.91
N LEU A 134 15.24 -6.92 -13.54
CA LEU A 134 14.50 -8.15 -13.83
C LEU A 134 14.94 -8.77 -15.18
N PRO A 135 15.09 -10.10 -15.24
CA PRO A 135 15.28 -10.81 -16.50
C PRO A 135 14.21 -10.45 -17.53
N VAL A 136 14.62 -10.31 -18.79
CA VAL A 136 13.74 -9.89 -19.90
C VAL A 136 12.52 -10.82 -20.00
N GLU A 137 12.72 -12.12 -19.79
CA GLU A 137 11.67 -13.14 -19.85
C GLU A 137 10.57 -12.89 -18.81
N LYS A 138 10.95 -12.47 -17.60
CA LYS A 138 9.99 -12.16 -16.53
C LYS A 138 9.20 -10.89 -16.83
N ARG A 139 9.85 -9.88 -17.41
CA ARG A 139 9.20 -8.63 -17.81
C ARG A 139 8.15 -8.85 -18.89
N LEU A 140 8.46 -9.70 -19.88
CA LEU A 140 7.57 -9.93 -21.02
C LEU A 140 6.46 -10.94 -20.72
N LYS A 141 6.59 -11.78 -19.67
CA LYS A 141 5.66 -12.89 -19.39
C LYS A 141 4.19 -12.47 -19.25
N SER A 142 3.93 -11.28 -18.70
CA SER A 142 2.58 -10.75 -18.49
C SER A 142 1.99 -10.02 -19.71
N LEU A 143 2.81 -9.71 -20.73
CA LEU A 143 2.37 -9.04 -21.95
C LEU A 143 1.82 -10.04 -22.96
N LYS A 144 0.78 -9.63 -23.70
CA LYS A 144 0.30 -10.37 -24.89
C LYS A 144 1.39 -10.39 -25.96
N LEU A 145 1.37 -11.37 -26.86
CA LEU A 145 2.41 -11.48 -27.90
C LEU A 145 2.49 -10.21 -28.74
N GLU A 146 1.36 -9.61 -29.09
CA GLU A 146 1.29 -8.40 -29.92
C GLU A 146 1.98 -7.21 -29.24
N GLU A 147 1.81 -7.09 -27.92
CA GLU A 147 2.39 -6.00 -27.12
C GLU A 147 3.91 -6.13 -26.99
N ARG A 148 4.44 -7.36 -27.00
CA ARG A 148 5.90 -7.60 -26.93
C ARG A 148 6.65 -7.11 -28.16
N PHE A 149 5.97 -6.99 -29.30
CA PHE A 149 6.57 -6.58 -30.57
C PHE A 149 6.18 -5.16 -30.99
N ILE A 150 5.51 -4.38 -30.13
CA ILE A 150 5.23 -2.97 -30.39
C ILE A 150 6.56 -2.22 -30.60
N GLY A 151 6.62 -1.40 -31.65
CA GLY A 151 7.83 -0.64 -32.01
C GLY A 151 8.88 -1.42 -32.81
N LEU A 152 8.78 -2.75 -32.90
CA LEU A 152 9.67 -3.56 -33.73
C LEU A 152 9.13 -3.71 -35.16
N LYS A 153 10.00 -3.47 -36.15
CA LYS A 153 9.73 -3.75 -37.57
C LYS A 153 9.68 -5.26 -37.82
N PRO A 154 8.99 -5.74 -38.87
CA PRO A 154 8.88 -7.16 -39.18
C PRO A 154 10.24 -7.88 -39.26
N GLU A 155 11.26 -7.21 -39.79
CA GLU A 155 12.62 -7.77 -39.92
C GLU A 155 13.28 -7.96 -38.54
N GLU A 156 13.09 -7.01 -37.61
CA GLU A 156 13.63 -7.05 -36.25
C GLU A 156 12.98 -8.14 -35.40
N ARG A 157 11.71 -8.48 -35.67
CA ARG A 157 10.99 -9.57 -35.00
C ARG A 157 11.54 -10.95 -35.37
N LEU A 158 12.16 -11.07 -36.54
CA LEU A 158 12.77 -12.30 -37.04
C LEU A 158 14.27 -12.36 -36.72
N ALA A 159 14.83 -11.31 -36.11
CA ALA A 159 16.24 -11.27 -35.74
C ALA A 159 16.56 -12.36 -34.70
N GLY A 160 17.66 -13.08 -34.92
CA GLY A 160 18.08 -14.19 -34.06
C GLY A 160 17.56 -15.57 -34.47
N LEU A 161 16.62 -15.66 -35.41
CA LEU A 161 16.20 -16.95 -36.00
C LEU A 161 17.20 -17.43 -37.06
N SER A 162 17.43 -18.74 -37.10
CA SER A 162 18.20 -19.41 -38.15
C SER A 162 17.41 -19.48 -39.46
N ARG A 163 18.12 -19.64 -40.59
CA ARG A 163 17.49 -19.84 -41.91
C ARG A 163 16.55 -21.05 -41.94
N SER A 164 16.83 -22.10 -41.18
CA SER A 164 15.98 -23.28 -41.06
C SER A 164 14.65 -22.95 -40.37
N GLU A 165 14.70 -22.21 -39.26
CA GLU A 165 13.50 -21.81 -38.51
C GLU A 165 12.62 -20.86 -39.32
N ILE A 166 13.22 -19.93 -40.06
CA ILE A 166 12.49 -19.01 -40.96
C ILE A 166 11.76 -19.80 -42.06
N LYS A 167 12.41 -20.78 -42.68
CA LYS A 167 11.75 -21.64 -43.69
C LYS A 167 10.60 -22.46 -43.11
N GLU A 168 10.74 -22.93 -41.88
CA GLU A 168 9.67 -23.67 -41.18
C GLU A 168 8.47 -22.77 -40.89
N LEU A 169 8.70 -21.52 -40.46
CA LEU A 169 7.64 -20.52 -40.28
C LEU A 169 6.94 -20.18 -41.60
N GLU A 170 7.70 -20.03 -42.69
CA GLU A 170 7.14 -19.79 -44.03
C GLU A 170 6.23 -20.95 -44.47
N LYS A 171 6.65 -22.20 -44.20
CA LYS A 171 5.83 -23.38 -44.45
C LYS A 171 4.52 -23.36 -43.64
N LYS A 172 4.59 -23.11 -42.33
CA LYS A 172 3.40 -23.00 -41.46
C LYS A 172 2.42 -21.90 -41.90
N LEU A 173 2.94 -20.76 -42.35
CA LEU A 173 2.12 -19.66 -42.87
C LEU A 173 1.40 -20.01 -44.18
N ARG A 174 2.01 -20.83 -45.04
CA ARG A 174 1.38 -21.31 -46.27
C ARG A 174 0.30 -22.37 -45.99
N GLU A 175 0.45 -23.16 -44.94
CA GLU A 175 -0.51 -24.19 -44.50
C GLU A 175 -1.69 -23.61 -43.68
N ALA A 176 -1.51 -22.44 -43.06
CA ALA A 176 -2.54 -21.74 -42.29
C ALA A 176 -3.50 -20.86 -43.14
N LYS A 177 -3.33 -20.87 -44.46
CA LYS A 177 -4.21 -20.20 -45.45
C LYS A 177 -5.12 -21.22 -46.12
#